data_AF-A0A952P5Z8-F1
#
_entry.id   AF-A0A952P5Z8-F1
#
_cell.length_a   1.000
_cell.length_b   1.000
_cell.length_c   1.000
_cell.angle_alpha   90.00
_cell.angle_beta   90.00
_cell.angle_gamma   90.00
#
_symmetry.space_group_name_H-M   'P 1'
#
loop_
_entity.id
_entity.type
_entity.pdbx_description
1 polymer ?
#
loop_
_entity_poly.entity_id
_entity_poly.type
_entity_poly.pdbx_seq_one_letter_code
_entity_poly.pdbx_strand_id
1 'polypeptide(L)'
;MKKLIILLTVLLLLTAVDSNAQLLTKFKAKAGYAKAIDFGKSTLNMANPKIQFMGTFNQSIDFNGFDVTIEIDMNNGSATGWAYVLVDGDSESSSAVFIVKPIIGDFLTFEIPGLSLDDFDIELGDGVTIDDYNWMDSDAMMTRLNTNSDFADFYSQYQPFEQIFVVLFVGLNPLNMEVEPLWAISMTKGDIFRNCAVQAVTGDVFCSEILTSVKDLISNNIEIYPNPTDDFLIFNNTEFGENTLITVFDLFGRELIRHNAISGANSVDVSKLNPGVYTIRVNNSFSKFVKR
;
A
#
# COMPACT_ATOMS: atom_id res chain seq x y z
N MET A 1 -36.54 -4.35 45.33
CA MET A 1 -35.18 -3.99 45.78
C MET A 1 -34.08 -4.62 44.92
N LYS A 2 -34.03 -5.95 44.71
CA LYS A 2 -33.01 -6.58 43.83
C LYS A 2 -32.98 -6.09 42.37
N LYS A 3 -34.14 -5.79 41.76
CA LYS A 3 -34.22 -5.21 40.39
C LYS A 3 -33.75 -3.75 40.31
N LEU A 4 -33.81 -3.00 41.41
CA LEU A 4 -33.38 -1.60 41.46
C LEU A 4 -31.85 -1.50 41.62
N ILE A 5 -31.24 -2.47 42.32
CA ILE A 5 -29.79 -2.59 42.48
C ILE A 5 -29.12 -3.00 41.15
N ILE A 6 -29.73 -3.90 40.37
CA ILE A 6 -29.22 -4.30 39.04
C ILE A 6 -29.25 -3.12 38.05
N LEU A 7 -30.32 -2.31 38.09
CA LEU A 7 -30.44 -1.12 37.25
C LEU A 7 -29.40 -0.05 37.63
N LEU A 8 -29.12 0.11 38.93
CA LEU A 8 -28.08 1.03 39.41
C LEU A 8 -26.66 0.57 39.05
N THR A 9 -26.39 -0.74 39.04
CA THR A 9 -25.07 -1.27 38.62
C THR A 9 -24.84 -1.14 37.11
N VAL A 10 -25.88 -1.28 36.28
CA VAL A 10 -25.78 -1.03 34.82
C VAL A 10 -25.63 0.46 34.52
N LEU A 11 -26.26 1.33 35.32
CA LEU A 11 -26.14 2.79 35.17
C LEU A 11 -24.80 3.35 35.68
N LEU A 12 -24.19 2.75 36.73
CA LEU A 12 -22.84 3.10 37.20
C LEU A 12 -21.74 2.64 36.24
N LEU A 13 -21.95 1.54 35.50
CA LEU A 13 -21.02 1.10 34.45
C LEU A 13 -21.00 2.05 33.25
N LEU A 14 -22.06 2.83 33.03
CA LEU A 14 -22.13 3.86 31.98
C LEU A 14 -21.44 5.18 32.37
N THR A 15 -21.14 5.41 33.65
CA THR A 15 -20.44 6.63 34.12
C THR A 15 -18.91 6.47 34.22
N ALA A 16 -18.38 5.30 33.86
CA ALA A 16 -16.94 5.05 33.73
C ALA A 16 -16.53 4.77 32.27
N VAL A 17 -17.44 5.02 31.34
CA VAL A 17 -17.11 5.03 29.91
C VAL A 17 -16.56 6.42 29.65
N ASP A 18 -15.25 6.54 29.42
CA ASP A 18 -14.65 7.77 28.94
C ASP A 18 -15.52 8.32 27.81
N SER A 19 -15.71 9.64 27.73
CA SER A 19 -16.55 10.30 26.72
C SER A 19 -16.11 10.03 25.27
N ASN A 20 -15.03 9.26 25.08
CA ASN A 20 -14.42 8.85 23.83
C ASN A 20 -14.41 7.32 23.62
N ALA A 21 -15.04 6.51 24.48
CA ALA A 21 -14.95 5.06 24.35
C ALA A 21 -15.84 4.57 23.19
N GLN A 22 -15.19 4.13 22.13
CA GLN A 22 -15.84 3.51 20.99
C GLN A 22 -16.46 2.16 21.39
N LEU A 23 -17.76 2.00 21.17
CA LEU A 23 -18.51 0.78 21.50
C LEU A 23 -18.43 -0.30 20.40
N LEU A 24 -17.25 -0.46 19.81
CA LEU A 24 -16.98 -1.47 18.78
C LEU A 24 -16.06 -2.57 19.31
N THR A 25 -16.17 -3.75 18.71
CA THR A 25 -15.33 -4.91 18.99
C THR A 25 -14.47 -5.23 17.77
N LYS A 26 -13.24 -5.67 18.02
CA LYS A 26 -12.35 -6.12 16.94
C LYS A 26 -12.78 -7.50 16.42
N PHE A 27 -12.69 -7.70 15.11
CA PHE A 27 -12.99 -8.96 14.44
C PHE A 27 -12.02 -9.22 13.28
N LYS A 28 -11.89 -10.49 12.88
CA LYS A 28 -11.03 -10.92 11.77
C LYS A 28 -11.69 -10.70 10.42
N ALA A 29 -10.90 -10.58 9.36
CA ALA A 29 -11.38 -10.18 8.04
C ALA A 29 -12.48 -11.09 7.48
N LYS A 30 -12.40 -12.42 7.63
CA LYS A 30 -13.46 -13.34 7.15
C LYS A 30 -14.80 -13.16 7.86
N ALA A 31 -14.83 -12.66 9.10
CA ALA A 31 -16.07 -12.59 9.86
C ALA A 31 -17.07 -11.59 9.26
N GLY A 32 -16.60 -10.56 8.53
CA GLY A 32 -17.46 -9.63 7.78
C GLY A 32 -17.79 -10.08 6.36
N TYR A 33 -17.15 -11.13 5.84
CA TYR A 33 -17.26 -11.55 4.44
C TYR A 33 -18.70 -11.81 4.00
N ALA A 34 -19.43 -12.67 4.73
CA ALA A 34 -20.82 -13.00 4.38
C ALA A 34 -21.73 -11.77 4.43
N LYS A 35 -21.46 -10.83 5.35
CA LYS A 35 -22.22 -9.58 5.48
C LYS A 35 -21.98 -8.64 4.30
N ALA A 36 -20.77 -8.59 3.76
CA ALA A 36 -20.47 -7.83 2.55
C ALA A 36 -21.24 -8.41 1.34
N ILE A 37 -21.16 -9.73 1.14
CA ILE A 37 -21.87 -10.42 0.05
C ILE A 37 -23.39 -10.22 0.16
N ASP A 38 -23.95 -10.40 1.36
CA ASP A 38 -25.38 -10.21 1.58
C ASP A 38 -25.82 -8.77 1.28
N PHE A 39 -25.04 -7.78 1.71
CA PHE A 39 -25.32 -6.36 1.42
C PHE A 39 -25.24 -6.06 -0.08
N GLY A 40 -24.26 -6.63 -0.78
CA GLY A 40 -24.15 -6.55 -2.25
C GLY A 40 -25.42 -7.04 -2.95
N LYS A 41 -25.97 -8.17 -2.50
CA LYS A 41 -27.23 -8.73 -3.06
C LYS A 41 -28.45 -7.91 -2.68
N SER A 42 -28.64 -7.63 -1.39
CA SER A 42 -29.91 -7.11 -0.86
C SER A 42 -30.07 -5.61 -1.00
N THR A 43 -28.96 -4.87 -0.98
CA THR A 43 -28.96 -3.40 -0.93
C THR A 43 -28.45 -2.80 -2.22
N LEU A 44 -27.35 -3.35 -2.75
CA LEU A 44 -26.72 -2.86 -3.99
C LEU A 44 -27.30 -3.50 -5.26
N ASN A 45 -28.17 -4.52 -5.11
CA ASN A 45 -28.79 -5.26 -6.22
C ASN A 45 -27.79 -5.93 -7.18
N MET A 46 -26.61 -6.32 -6.68
CA MET A 46 -25.64 -7.09 -7.45
C MET A 46 -26.16 -8.52 -7.68
N ALA A 47 -26.13 -9.00 -8.91
CA ALA A 47 -26.62 -10.34 -9.26
C ALA A 47 -25.69 -11.44 -8.71
N ASN A 48 -24.39 -11.24 -8.88
CA ASN A 48 -23.34 -12.18 -8.50
C ASN A 48 -22.17 -11.44 -7.82
N PRO A 49 -22.37 -10.85 -6.62
CA PRO A 49 -21.31 -10.12 -5.95
C PRO A 49 -20.17 -11.05 -5.56
N LYS A 50 -18.96 -10.63 -5.91
CA LYS A 50 -17.69 -11.21 -5.50
C LYS A 50 -16.82 -10.15 -4.84
N ILE A 51 -15.92 -10.56 -3.96
CA ILE A 51 -14.96 -9.64 -3.34
C ILE A 51 -13.70 -9.57 -4.17
N GLN A 52 -13.36 -8.36 -4.63
CA GLN A 52 -12.12 -8.12 -5.37
C GLN A 52 -10.94 -7.85 -4.44
N PHE A 53 -11.14 -7.04 -3.40
CA PHE A 53 -10.18 -6.88 -2.32
C PHE A 53 -10.87 -6.56 -0.99
N MET A 54 -10.15 -6.77 0.11
CA MET A 54 -10.58 -6.37 1.45
C MET A 54 -9.43 -5.76 2.24
N GLY A 55 -9.72 -4.86 3.16
CA GLY A 55 -8.65 -4.26 3.95
C GLY A 55 -9.11 -3.48 5.17
N THR A 56 -8.15 -3.06 5.95
CA THR A 56 -8.34 -2.21 7.13
C THR A 56 -7.15 -1.29 7.30
N PHE A 57 -7.31 -0.26 8.13
CA PHE A 57 -6.33 0.78 8.35
C PHE A 57 -6.45 1.36 9.76
N ASN A 58 -5.47 2.12 10.24
CA ASN A 58 -5.55 2.80 11.53
C ASN A 58 -5.85 4.31 11.37
N GLN A 59 -7.13 4.69 11.34
CA GLN A 59 -7.52 6.10 11.24
C GLN A 59 -8.91 6.31 11.83
N SER A 60 -9.16 7.51 12.36
CA SER A 60 -10.53 7.96 12.66
C SER A 60 -11.19 8.47 11.40
N ILE A 61 -12.39 7.97 11.12
CA ILE A 61 -13.23 8.41 10.01
C ILE A 61 -14.59 8.88 10.52
N ASP A 62 -15.11 9.97 9.96
CA ASP A 62 -16.46 10.45 10.23
C ASP A 62 -17.46 9.74 9.32
N PHE A 63 -18.43 9.06 9.92
CA PHE A 63 -19.59 8.54 9.22
C PHE A 63 -20.82 9.35 9.59
N ASN A 64 -21.16 10.35 8.77
CA ASN A 64 -22.36 11.17 8.96
C ASN A 64 -22.46 11.78 10.38
N GLY A 65 -21.35 12.31 10.91
CA GLY A 65 -21.29 12.90 12.25
C GLY A 65 -20.97 11.92 13.38
N PHE A 66 -20.61 10.67 13.05
CA PHE A 66 -20.13 9.67 14.00
C PHE A 66 -18.67 9.34 13.74
N ASP A 67 -17.80 9.77 14.66
CA ASP A 67 -16.37 9.41 14.61
C ASP A 67 -16.17 7.93 14.94
N VAL A 68 -15.61 7.20 13.98
CA VAL A 68 -15.22 5.79 14.11
C VAL A 68 -13.71 5.70 14.01
N THR A 69 -13.06 5.37 15.12
CA THR A 69 -11.64 5.01 15.13
C THR A 69 -11.46 3.59 14.62
N ILE A 70 -10.73 3.45 13.51
CA ILE A 70 -10.35 2.16 12.98
C ILE A 70 -8.98 1.81 13.55
N GLU A 71 -8.85 0.60 14.07
CA GLU A 71 -7.60 0.08 14.59
C GLU A 71 -7.49 -1.39 14.24
N ILE A 72 -6.28 -1.81 13.87
CA ILE A 72 -5.90 -3.21 13.74
C ILE A 72 -4.98 -3.61 14.90
N ASP A 73 -5.25 -4.77 15.50
CA ASP A 73 -4.36 -5.44 16.44
C ASP A 73 -3.38 -6.31 15.65
N MET A 74 -2.15 -5.82 15.50
CA MET A 74 -1.09 -6.49 14.74
C MET A 74 -0.61 -7.79 15.39
N ASN A 75 -1.04 -8.12 16.61
CA ASN A 75 -0.70 -9.40 17.23
C ASN A 75 -1.63 -10.54 16.77
N ASN A 76 -2.91 -10.24 16.53
CA ASN A 76 -3.93 -11.26 16.28
C ASN A 76 -4.75 -11.03 14.99
N GLY A 77 -4.49 -9.95 14.26
CA GLY A 77 -5.12 -9.65 12.98
C GLY A 77 -6.57 -9.20 13.07
N SER A 78 -7.08 -8.89 14.26
CA SER A 78 -8.43 -8.37 14.42
C SER A 78 -8.45 -6.84 14.29
N ALA A 79 -9.50 -6.29 13.68
CA ALA A 79 -9.67 -4.83 13.54
C ALA A 79 -11.09 -4.39 13.91
N THR A 80 -11.25 -3.12 14.31
CA THR A 80 -12.57 -2.55 14.65
C THR A 80 -13.49 -2.39 13.43
N GLY A 81 -12.91 -2.33 12.22
CA GLY A 81 -13.66 -2.33 10.97
C GLY A 81 -12.86 -2.83 9.78
N TRP A 82 -13.56 -3.29 8.75
CA TRP A 82 -13.01 -3.81 7.50
C TRP A 82 -13.77 -3.23 6.31
N ALA A 83 -13.04 -2.80 5.30
CA ALA A 83 -13.56 -2.45 3.98
C ALA A 83 -13.54 -3.67 3.06
N TYR A 84 -14.55 -3.81 2.23
CA TYR A 84 -14.66 -4.83 1.19
C TYR A 84 -15.09 -4.15 -0.10
N VAL A 85 -14.38 -4.38 -1.19
CA VAL A 85 -14.82 -3.93 -2.51
C VAL A 85 -15.40 -5.10 -3.26
N LEU A 86 -16.66 -4.91 -3.63
CA LEU A 86 -17.43 -5.86 -4.38
C LEU A 86 -17.44 -5.48 -5.84
N VAL A 87 -17.37 -6.50 -6.69
CA VAL A 87 -17.67 -6.44 -8.11
C VAL A 87 -18.83 -7.37 -8.39
N ASP A 88 -19.71 -6.99 -9.32
CA ASP A 88 -20.76 -7.90 -9.78
C ASP A 88 -20.23 -8.74 -10.94
N GLY A 89 -20.17 -10.06 -10.80
CA GLY A 89 -19.64 -10.93 -11.85
C GLY A 89 -20.39 -10.89 -13.18
N ASP A 90 -21.62 -10.35 -13.20
CA ASP A 90 -22.45 -10.23 -14.38
C ASP A 90 -22.43 -8.80 -15.00
N SER A 91 -21.71 -7.85 -14.40
CA SER A 91 -21.56 -6.47 -14.92
C SER A 91 -20.16 -5.88 -14.62
N GLU A 92 -19.90 -4.65 -15.05
CA GLU A 92 -18.68 -3.93 -14.67
C GLU A 92 -18.88 -3.06 -13.41
N SER A 93 -20.00 -3.25 -12.69
CA SER A 93 -20.27 -2.46 -11.49
C SER A 93 -19.40 -2.88 -10.31
N SER A 94 -18.90 -1.89 -9.59
CA SER A 94 -18.17 -2.07 -8.34
C SER A 94 -18.70 -1.16 -7.25
N SER A 95 -18.54 -1.56 -6.00
CA SER A 95 -18.92 -0.76 -4.83
C SER A 95 -18.09 -1.15 -3.62
N ALA A 96 -17.75 -0.17 -2.79
CA ALA A 96 -17.07 -0.40 -1.53
C ALA A 96 -18.07 -0.40 -0.37
N VAL A 97 -17.90 -1.35 0.55
CA VAL A 97 -18.65 -1.40 1.81
C VAL A 97 -17.71 -1.44 3.00
N PHE A 98 -18.08 -0.74 4.07
CA PHE A 98 -17.39 -0.77 5.34
C PHE A 98 -18.22 -1.51 6.38
N ILE A 99 -17.59 -2.40 7.14
CA ILE A 99 -18.24 -3.21 8.15
C ILE A 99 -17.59 -2.98 9.50
N VAL A 100 -18.42 -2.79 10.53
CA VAL A 100 -18.01 -2.69 11.92
C VAL A 100 -18.86 -3.59 12.82
N LYS A 101 -18.36 -3.91 14.00
CA LYS A 101 -19.08 -4.76 14.96
C LYS A 101 -19.31 -4.05 16.30
N PRO A 102 -20.53 -3.58 16.59
CA PRO A 102 -20.88 -3.09 17.92
C PRO A 102 -20.67 -4.14 19.01
N ILE A 103 -20.42 -3.71 20.25
CA ILE A 103 -20.35 -4.60 21.41
C ILE A 103 -21.66 -5.36 21.63
N ILE A 104 -22.79 -4.72 21.30
CA ILE A 104 -24.13 -5.29 21.42
C ILE A 104 -24.80 -5.24 20.06
N GLY A 105 -25.18 -6.41 19.54
CA GLY A 105 -25.89 -6.54 18.28
C GLY A 105 -25.08 -7.29 17.22
N ASP A 106 -25.58 -7.21 15.99
CA ASP A 106 -24.93 -7.77 14.81
C ASP A 106 -24.04 -6.71 14.13
N PHE A 107 -23.28 -7.14 13.12
CA PHE A 107 -22.49 -6.25 12.28
C PHE A 107 -23.34 -5.13 11.66
N LEU A 108 -22.73 -3.95 11.56
CA LEU A 108 -23.25 -2.83 10.79
C LEU A 108 -22.45 -2.72 9.50
N THR A 109 -23.17 -2.56 8.39
CA THR A 109 -22.58 -2.41 7.05
C THR A 109 -23.00 -1.07 6.47
N PHE A 110 -22.04 -0.34 5.92
CA PHE A 110 -22.22 0.95 5.29
C PHE A 110 -21.65 0.90 3.88
N GLU A 111 -22.31 1.49 2.91
CA GLU A 111 -21.69 1.77 1.61
C GLU A 111 -20.72 2.94 1.77
N ILE A 112 -19.58 2.90 1.08
CA ILE A 112 -18.63 4.01 0.99
C ILE A 112 -18.81 4.65 -0.40
N PRO A 113 -19.54 5.77 -0.52
CA PRO A 113 -19.81 6.36 -1.82
C PRO A 113 -18.54 6.90 -2.46
N GLY A 114 -18.34 6.61 -3.74
CA GLY A 114 -17.27 7.20 -4.54
C GLY A 114 -15.85 6.69 -4.24
N LEU A 115 -15.68 5.69 -3.38
CA LEU A 115 -14.43 4.96 -3.28
C LEU A 115 -14.32 4.01 -4.46
N SER A 116 -13.54 4.36 -5.48
CA SER A 116 -13.27 3.49 -6.63
C SER A 116 -11.92 2.80 -6.48
N LEU A 117 -11.73 1.72 -7.22
CA LEU A 117 -10.46 1.01 -7.31
C LEU A 117 -9.33 1.85 -7.89
N ASP A 118 -9.68 2.81 -8.75
CA ASP A 118 -8.73 3.71 -9.37
C ASP A 118 -8.04 4.62 -8.33
N ASP A 119 -8.67 4.83 -7.17
CA ASP A 119 -8.10 5.62 -6.07
C ASP A 119 -6.91 4.92 -5.39
N PHE A 120 -6.72 3.61 -5.60
CA PHE A 120 -5.71 2.83 -4.90
C PHE A 120 -4.43 2.55 -5.73
N ASP A 121 -4.37 2.96 -7.00
CA ASP A 121 -3.24 2.71 -7.93
C ASP A 121 -2.75 1.24 -7.89
N ILE A 122 -3.70 0.30 -7.72
CA ILE A 122 -3.44 -1.14 -7.73
C ILE A 122 -3.80 -1.64 -9.13
N GLU A 123 -2.80 -2.01 -9.93
CA GLU A 123 -3.01 -2.78 -11.16
C GLU A 123 -3.53 -4.18 -10.79
N LEU A 124 -4.84 -4.29 -10.59
CA LEU A 124 -5.51 -5.56 -10.42
C LEU A 124 -5.66 -6.23 -11.79
N GLY A 125 -5.49 -7.54 -11.84
CA GLY A 125 -5.88 -8.29 -13.03
C GLY A 125 -7.38 -8.12 -13.28
N ASP A 126 -7.76 -7.71 -14.49
CA ASP A 126 -9.17 -7.52 -14.88
C ASP A 126 -10.03 -8.72 -14.46
N GLY A 127 -11.07 -8.45 -13.66
CA GLY A 127 -12.06 -9.46 -13.22
C GLY A 127 -11.53 -10.52 -12.24
N VAL A 128 -10.28 -10.41 -11.76
CA VAL A 128 -9.73 -11.36 -10.78
C VAL A 128 -10.21 -11.01 -9.38
N THR A 129 -10.69 -12.01 -8.65
CA THR A 129 -11.27 -11.84 -7.31
C THR A 129 -10.53 -12.68 -6.28
N ILE A 130 -10.51 -12.23 -5.03
CA ILE A 130 -9.93 -13.05 -3.94
C ILE A 130 -10.77 -14.32 -3.70
N ASP A 131 -12.03 -14.33 -4.13
CA ASP A 131 -12.94 -15.48 -4.03
C ASP A 131 -12.49 -16.69 -4.85
N ASP A 132 -11.64 -16.47 -5.86
CA ASP A 132 -11.09 -17.54 -6.70
C ASP A 132 -9.96 -18.34 -5.99
N TYR A 133 -9.62 -17.96 -4.75
CA TYR A 133 -8.52 -18.54 -3.97
C TYR A 133 -8.97 -18.97 -2.57
N ASN A 134 -8.32 -20.02 -2.03
CA ASN A 134 -8.49 -20.41 -0.63
C ASN A 134 -7.49 -19.66 0.26
N TRP A 135 -7.69 -18.35 0.41
CA TRP A 135 -6.83 -17.47 1.19
C TRP A 135 -7.01 -17.67 2.71
N MET A 136 -5.94 -17.43 3.48
CA MET A 136 -5.95 -17.47 4.94
C MET A 136 -6.52 -16.18 5.54
N ASP A 137 -7.22 -16.31 6.66
CA ASP A 137 -7.78 -15.15 7.37
C ASP A 137 -6.69 -14.29 8.04
N SER A 138 -7.07 -13.10 8.49
CA SER A 138 -6.14 -12.08 8.99
C SER A 138 -5.35 -12.50 10.22
N ASP A 139 -5.84 -13.43 11.04
CA ASP A 139 -5.12 -13.98 12.19
C ASP A 139 -4.00 -14.94 11.80
N ALA A 140 -4.27 -15.82 10.86
CA ALA A 140 -3.27 -16.72 10.29
C ALA A 140 -2.18 -15.91 9.56
N MET A 141 -2.59 -14.88 8.82
CA MET A 141 -1.66 -13.95 8.19
C MET A 141 -0.78 -13.22 9.22
N MET A 142 -1.37 -12.65 10.28
CA MET A 142 -0.57 -11.98 11.32
C MET A 142 0.36 -12.94 12.05
N THR A 143 -0.06 -14.20 12.23
CA THR A 143 0.81 -15.24 12.78
C THR A 143 2.03 -15.45 11.89
N ARG A 144 1.87 -15.55 10.57
CA ARG A 144 2.99 -15.66 9.62
C ARG A 144 3.90 -14.44 9.69
N LEU A 145 3.31 -13.25 9.60
CA LEU A 145 4.03 -11.98 9.59
C LEU A 145 4.87 -11.80 10.87
N ASN A 146 4.30 -12.06 12.05
CA ASN A 146 4.99 -11.94 13.33
C ASN A 146 6.08 -13.00 13.57
N THR A 147 6.07 -14.11 12.83
CA THR A 147 7.17 -15.11 12.89
C THR A 147 8.36 -14.74 12.00
N ASN A 148 8.21 -13.77 11.10
CA ASN A 148 9.32 -13.26 10.32
C ASN A 148 10.16 -12.30 11.19
N SER A 149 11.43 -12.63 11.42
CA SER A 149 12.33 -11.84 12.28
C SER A 149 12.48 -10.41 11.79
N ASP A 150 12.61 -10.21 10.49
CA ASP A 150 12.85 -8.88 9.93
C ASP A 150 11.65 -7.95 10.15
N PHE A 151 10.43 -8.50 10.05
CA PHE A 151 9.22 -7.76 10.42
C PHE A 151 9.13 -7.53 11.92
N ALA A 152 9.33 -8.58 12.74
CA ALA A 152 9.19 -8.49 14.19
C ALA A 152 10.16 -7.46 14.80
N ASP A 153 11.42 -7.46 14.34
CA ASP A 153 12.45 -6.51 14.76
C ASP A 153 12.06 -5.08 14.37
N PHE A 154 11.68 -4.86 13.10
CA PHE A 154 11.21 -3.56 12.61
C PHE A 154 10.01 -3.07 13.41
N TYR A 155 8.99 -3.91 13.57
CA TYR A 155 7.77 -3.57 14.28
C TYR A 155 8.12 -3.13 15.70
N SER A 156 8.89 -3.92 16.44
CA SER A 156 9.27 -3.60 17.83
C SER A 156 10.07 -2.30 17.96
N GLN A 157 10.93 -1.99 16.99
CA GLN A 157 11.82 -0.82 17.03
C GLN A 157 11.07 0.49 16.77
N TYR A 158 10.11 0.49 15.84
CA TYR A 158 9.54 1.73 15.31
C TYR A 158 8.16 2.07 15.85
N GLN A 159 7.56 1.29 16.75
CA GLN A 159 6.28 1.67 17.36
C GLN A 159 6.34 3.01 18.13
N PRO A 160 5.20 3.73 18.29
CA PRO A 160 3.93 3.54 17.58
C PRO A 160 4.02 4.07 16.13
N PHE A 161 3.22 3.49 15.24
CA PHE A 161 3.12 3.89 13.83
C PHE A 161 1.99 4.91 13.63
N GLU A 162 2.20 5.83 12.69
CA GLU A 162 1.23 6.86 12.32
C GLU A 162 0.17 6.28 11.38
N GLN A 163 0.59 5.51 10.37
CA GLN A 163 -0.33 4.78 9.49
C GLN A 163 0.08 3.31 9.37
N ILE A 164 -0.94 2.48 9.20
CA ILE A 164 -0.93 1.04 9.04
C ILE A 164 -2.07 0.76 8.06
N PHE A 165 -1.75 0.09 6.95
CA PHE A 165 -2.71 -0.46 6.02
C PHE A 165 -2.49 -1.96 5.92
N VAL A 166 -3.58 -2.72 5.92
CA VAL A 166 -3.56 -4.17 5.69
C VAL A 166 -4.62 -4.49 4.66
N VAL A 167 -4.21 -5.03 3.51
CA VAL A 167 -5.09 -5.27 2.37
C VAL A 167 -4.83 -6.66 1.81
N LEU A 168 -5.89 -7.42 1.56
CA LEU A 168 -5.86 -8.65 0.76
C LEU A 168 -6.39 -8.34 -0.65
N PHE A 169 -5.58 -8.63 -1.65
CA PHE A 169 -5.92 -8.49 -3.07
C PHE A 169 -5.25 -9.59 -3.89
N VAL A 170 -5.58 -9.68 -5.17
CA VAL A 170 -4.85 -10.53 -6.12
C VAL A 170 -4.04 -9.64 -7.05
N GLY A 171 -2.73 -9.85 -7.10
CA GLY A 171 -1.83 -9.03 -7.89
C GLY A 171 -0.47 -9.69 -8.10
N LEU A 172 0.43 -8.99 -8.76
CA LEU A 172 1.76 -9.51 -9.06
C LEU A 172 2.59 -9.69 -7.79
N ASN A 173 3.03 -10.92 -7.56
CA ASN A 173 4.00 -11.25 -6.52
C ASN A 173 5.40 -10.83 -7.01
N PRO A 174 6.10 -9.92 -6.31
CA PRO A 174 7.36 -9.35 -6.79
C PRO A 174 8.52 -10.35 -6.81
N LEU A 175 8.40 -11.50 -6.15
CA LEU A 175 9.47 -12.50 -6.09
C LEU A 175 9.51 -13.41 -7.32
N ASN A 176 8.33 -13.77 -7.85
CA ASN A 176 8.20 -14.72 -8.96
C ASN A 176 7.48 -14.13 -10.18
N MET A 177 6.98 -12.88 -10.08
CA MET A 177 6.24 -12.19 -11.13
C MET A 177 4.93 -12.90 -11.52
N GLU A 178 4.36 -13.72 -10.63
CA GLU A 178 3.09 -14.41 -10.85
C GLU A 178 1.93 -13.66 -10.20
N VAL A 179 0.73 -13.74 -10.78
CA VAL A 179 -0.48 -13.14 -10.23
C VAL A 179 -1.03 -14.06 -9.15
N GLU A 180 -1.00 -13.61 -7.89
CA GLU A 180 -1.32 -14.41 -6.71
C GLU A 180 -2.07 -13.58 -5.65
N PRO A 181 -2.82 -14.23 -4.74
CA PRO A 181 -3.46 -13.54 -3.63
C PRO A 181 -2.42 -13.15 -2.57
N LEU A 182 -2.37 -11.87 -2.22
CA LEU A 182 -1.39 -11.28 -1.31
C LEU A 182 -2.09 -10.47 -0.22
N TRP A 183 -1.72 -10.74 1.03
CA TRP A 183 -1.92 -9.78 2.12
C TRP A 183 -0.77 -8.78 2.10
N ALA A 184 -0.99 -7.54 1.67
CA ALA A 184 -0.03 -6.46 1.84
C ALA A 184 -0.24 -5.73 3.17
N ILE A 185 0.88 -5.40 3.80
CA ILE A 185 0.97 -4.68 5.06
C ILE A 185 1.92 -3.51 4.83
N SER A 186 1.42 -2.31 5.06
CA SER A 186 2.15 -1.06 4.87
C SER A 186 2.11 -0.27 6.17
N MET A 187 3.25 0.26 6.61
CA MET A 187 3.39 0.97 7.88
C MET A 187 4.26 2.21 7.75
N THR A 188 3.84 3.34 8.32
CA THR A 188 4.57 4.61 8.29
C THR A 188 4.82 5.20 9.68
N LYS A 189 5.96 5.87 9.84
CA LYS A 189 6.28 6.75 10.98
C LYS A 189 7.25 7.83 10.52
N GLY A 190 6.76 9.05 10.32
CA GLY A 190 7.55 10.09 9.67
C GLY A 190 8.04 9.60 8.30
N ASP A 191 9.35 9.65 8.05
CA ASP A 191 9.97 9.19 6.80
C ASP A 191 10.24 7.67 6.77
N ILE A 192 9.92 6.95 7.85
CA ILE A 192 10.15 5.51 7.95
C ILE A 192 8.95 4.79 7.38
N PHE A 193 9.22 3.89 6.44
CA PHE A 193 8.20 3.09 5.78
C PHE A 193 8.59 1.61 5.76
N ARG A 194 7.59 0.74 5.88
CA ARG A 194 7.76 -0.70 5.71
C ARG A 194 6.60 -1.28 4.94
N ASN A 195 6.97 -2.00 3.88
CA ASN A 195 6.06 -2.88 3.16
C ASN A 195 6.44 -4.32 3.39
N CYS A 196 5.46 -5.12 3.76
CA CYS A 196 5.54 -6.55 3.72
C CYS A 196 4.33 -7.09 2.98
N ALA A 197 4.46 -8.29 2.43
CA ALA A 197 3.31 -9.07 2.06
C ALA A 197 3.46 -10.52 2.50
N VAL A 198 2.30 -11.15 2.67
CA VAL A 198 2.15 -12.56 2.98
C VAL A 198 1.36 -13.18 1.85
N GLN A 199 1.94 -14.17 1.19
CA GLN A 199 1.22 -14.95 0.19
C GLN A 199 0.04 -15.65 0.87
N ALA A 200 -1.18 -15.37 0.42
CA ALA A 200 -2.38 -15.65 1.22
C ALA A 200 -2.74 -17.14 1.30
N VAL A 201 -2.14 -18.00 0.48
CA VAL A 201 -2.35 -19.46 0.46
C VAL A 201 -1.21 -20.20 1.16
N THR A 202 0.05 -19.90 0.81
CA THR A 202 1.26 -20.59 1.32
C THR A 202 1.72 -20.01 2.65
N GLY A 203 1.50 -18.71 2.88
CA GLY A 203 1.96 -17.98 4.06
C GLY A 203 3.41 -17.51 3.96
N ASP A 204 4.02 -17.57 2.78
CA ASP A 204 5.36 -17.05 2.56
C ASP A 204 5.37 -15.54 2.79
N VAL A 205 6.28 -15.10 3.66
CA VAL A 205 6.40 -13.69 4.05
C VAL A 205 7.56 -13.07 3.31
N PHE A 206 7.31 -11.92 2.69
CA PHE A 206 8.34 -11.09 2.10
C PHE A 206 8.19 -9.67 2.59
N CYS A 207 9.25 -9.13 3.14
CA CYS A 207 9.33 -7.73 3.50
C CYS A 207 10.32 -7.07 2.57
N SER A 208 9.91 -5.97 1.97
CA SER A 208 10.82 -5.18 1.17
C SER A 208 11.27 -3.97 1.98
N GLU A 209 12.58 -3.69 1.93
CA GLU A 209 13.11 -2.37 2.23
C GLU A 209 12.76 -1.45 1.05
N ILE A 210 11.47 -1.17 0.84
CA ILE A 210 11.15 -0.12 -0.11
C ILE A 210 11.43 1.21 0.57
N LEU A 211 12.58 1.79 0.23
CA LEU A 211 12.72 3.24 0.21
C LEU A 211 11.78 3.80 -0.88
N THR A 212 10.46 3.66 -0.71
CA THR A 212 9.48 4.41 -1.51
C THR A 212 9.39 5.79 -0.92
N SER A 213 10.42 6.58 -1.19
CA SER A 213 10.22 8.00 -1.30
C SER A 213 9.88 8.27 -2.76
N VAL A 214 8.61 8.53 -3.05
CA VAL A 214 8.19 9.23 -4.28
C VAL A 214 8.84 10.63 -4.36
N LYS A 215 9.57 11.06 -3.32
CA LYS A 215 10.46 12.23 -3.33
C LYS A 215 11.85 11.94 -3.92
N ASP A 216 12.29 10.68 -4.03
CA ASP A 216 13.64 10.34 -4.52
C ASP A 216 13.73 10.09 -6.03
N LEU A 217 12.60 9.96 -6.73
CA LEU A 217 12.59 10.10 -8.20
C LEU A 217 12.88 11.53 -8.66
N ILE A 218 12.87 12.51 -7.75
CA ILE A 218 13.24 13.91 -8.03
C ILE A 218 14.64 14.24 -7.48
N SER A 219 15.24 13.41 -6.63
CA SER A 219 16.55 13.69 -6.00
C SER A 219 17.75 12.96 -6.61
N ASN A 220 17.56 11.98 -7.51
CA ASN A 220 18.66 11.36 -8.26
C ASN A 220 18.85 11.97 -9.66
N ASN A 221 18.43 13.22 -9.86
CA ASN A 221 18.80 13.96 -11.05
C ASN A 221 20.26 14.36 -10.94
N ILE A 222 21.07 13.79 -11.83
CA ILE A 222 22.39 14.33 -12.07
C ILE A 222 22.18 15.70 -12.73
N GLU A 223 22.63 16.76 -12.07
CA GLU A 223 22.64 18.10 -12.62
C GLU A 223 23.66 18.17 -13.75
N ILE A 224 23.18 18.24 -14.98
CA ILE A 224 24.02 18.39 -16.17
C ILE A 224 23.83 19.78 -16.78
N TYR A 225 24.93 20.41 -17.14
CA TYR A 225 24.93 21.71 -17.79
C TYR A 225 26.06 21.84 -18.82
N PRO A 226 25.89 22.67 -19.86
CA PRO A 226 24.65 23.35 -20.22
C PRO A 226 23.62 22.37 -20.79
N ASN A 227 22.34 22.71 -20.69
CA ASN A 227 21.27 22.06 -21.41
C ASN A 227 20.33 23.15 -21.96
N PRO A 228 20.27 23.39 -23.29
CA PRO A 228 20.92 22.64 -24.37
C PRO A 228 22.46 22.73 -24.40
N THR A 229 23.14 21.76 -25.03
CA THR A 229 24.60 21.73 -25.21
C THR A 229 25.02 21.56 -26.68
N ASP A 230 26.25 21.99 -26.98
CA ASP A 230 26.91 21.83 -28.26
C ASP A 230 27.99 20.73 -28.20
N ASP A 231 28.92 20.80 -27.24
CA ASP A 231 30.12 19.94 -27.24
C ASP A 231 30.28 19.08 -25.99
N PHE A 232 30.02 19.62 -24.81
CA PHE A 232 30.29 18.94 -23.54
C PHE A 232 29.12 19.08 -22.57
N LEU A 233 28.91 18.03 -21.76
CA LEU A 233 28.10 18.09 -20.55
C LEU A 233 29.02 18.13 -19.34
N ILE A 234 28.71 18.99 -18.39
CA ILE A 234 29.39 19.13 -17.11
C ILE A 234 28.42 18.70 -16.02
N PHE A 235 28.92 17.94 -15.05
CA PHE A 235 28.14 17.43 -13.94
C PHE A 235 28.33 18.32 -12.70
N ASN A 236 27.25 18.89 -12.18
CA ASN A 236 27.28 19.60 -10.91
C ASN A 236 27.07 18.59 -9.76
N ASN A 237 27.75 18.81 -8.64
CA ASN A 237 27.56 18.03 -7.40
C ASN A 237 27.77 16.51 -7.51
N THR A 238 28.53 16.04 -8.52
CA THR A 238 28.87 14.61 -8.66
C THR A 238 30.39 14.45 -8.68
N GLU A 239 30.96 13.86 -7.63
CA GLU A 239 32.33 13.33 -7.70
C GLU A 239 32.27 11.91 -8.24
N PHE A 240 32.92 11.67 -9.37
CA PHE A 240 33.00 10.32 -9.92
C PHE A 240 34.02 9.49 -9.18
N GLY A 241 33.56 8.43 -8.51
CA GLY A 241 34.43 7.40 -7.96
C GLY A 241 35.09 6.57 -9.07
N GLU A 242 36.19 5.89 -8.72
CA GLU A 242 36.85 4.92 -9.60
C GLU A 242 35.81 3.87 -10.05
N ASN A 243 35.65 3.69 -11.37
CA ASN A 243 34.67 2.81 -12.04
C ASN A 243 33.24 3.36 -12.24
N THR A 244 33.01 4.66 -12.12
CA THR A 244 31.71 5.24 -12.49
C THR A 244 31.47 5.11 -14.00
N LEU A 245 30.37 4.44 -14.40
CA LEU A 245 30.02 4.25 -15.81
C LEU A 245 29.01 5.30 -16.25
N ILE A 246 29.37 6.04 -17.29
CA ILE A 246 28.52 7.01 -17.96
C ILE A 246 28.05 6.42 -19.29
N THR A 247 26.75 6.46 -19.55
CA THR A 247 26.14 5.95 -20.79
C THR A 247 25.18 6.99 -21.37
N VAL A 248 25.23 7.25 -22.67
CA VAL A 248 24.26 8.12 -23.37
C VAL A 248 23.41 7.28 -24.31
N PHE A 249 22.10 7.51 -24.27
CA PHE A 249 21.09 6.83 -25.07
C PHE A 249 20.32 7.81 -25.94
N ASP A 250 19.88 7.34 -27.10
CA ASP A 250 18.86 8.05 -27.88
C ASP A 250 17.43 7.79 -27.38
N LEU A 251 16.44 8.38 -28.06
CA LEU A 251 15.01 8.24 -27.73
C LEU A 251 14.48 6.81 -27.84
N PHE A 252 15.16 5.92 -28.55
CA PHE A 252 14.78 4.51 -28.69
C PHE A 252 15.53 3.61 -27.69
N GLY A 253 16.30 4.19 -26.76
CA GLY A 253 17.09 3.47 -25.77
C GLY A 253 18.36 2.83 -26.33
N ARG A 254 18.80 3.21 -27.54
CA ARG A 254 20.05 2.70 -28.11
C ARG A 254 21.25 3.40 -27.47
N GLU A 255 22.21 2.63 -26.99
CA GLU A 255 23.47 3.14 -26.44
C GLU A 255 24.33 3.78 -27.55
N LEU A 256 24.69 5.05 -27.38
CA LEU A 256 25.51 5.82 -28.32
C LEU A 256 26.90 6.13 -27.79
N ILE A 257 27.01 6.38 -26.49
CA ILE A 257 28.28 6.67 -25.81
C ILE A 257 28.34 5.80 -24.56
N ARG A 258 29.50 5.19 -24.35
CA ARG A 258 29.83 4.49 -23.10
C ARG A 258 31.22 4.91 -22.66
N HIS A 259 31.30 5.50 -21.48
CA HIS A 259 32.51 6.13 -20.98
C HIS A 259 32.70 5.78 -19.49
N ASN A 260 33.89 5.33 -19.12
CA ASN A 260 34.26 5.21 -17.72
C ASN A 260 34.78 6.56 -17.25
N ALA A 261 34.16 7.12 -16.21
CA ALA A 261 34.59 8.39 -15.67
C ALA A 261 36.03 8.31 -15.15
N ILE A 262 36.77 9.39 -15.32
CA ILE A 262 38.08 9.59 -14.72
C ILE A 262 37.86 10.25 -13.36
N SER A 263 38.54 9.77 -12.33
CA SER A 263 38.46 10.37 -10.98
C SER A 263 38.75 11.87 -11.04
N GLY A 264 37.79 12.68 -10.56
CA GLY A 264 37.86 14.15 -10.56
C GLY A 264 37.51 14.84 -11.89
N ALA A 265 37.13 14.11 -12.95
CA ALA A 265 36.73 14.68 -14.22
C ALA A 265 35.20 14.75 -14.37
N ASN A 266 34.61 15.94 -14.19
CA ASN A 266 33.16 16.10 -14.18
C ASN A 266 32.58 16.45 -15.56
N SER A 267 33.05 15.85 -16.66
CA SER A 267 32.51 16.14 -17.99
C SER A 267 32.49 14.97 -18.96
N VAL A 268 31.60 15.05 -19.95
CA VAL A 268 31.44 14.09 -21.06
C VAL A 268 31.37 14.83 -22.38
N ASP A 269 32.14 14.37 -23.36
CA ASP A 269 32.10 14.86 -24.76
C ASP A 269 30.90 14.26 -25.50
N VAL A 270 30.02 15.14 -25.99
CA VAL A 270 28.83 14.82 -26.79
C VAL A 270 28.86 15.49 -28.16
N SER A 271 30.00 16.09 -28.56
CA SER A 271 30.16 16.85 -29.81
C SER A 271 29.84 16.03 -31.07
N LYS A 272 30.04 14.71 -31.01
CA LYS A 272 29.79 13.77 -32.12
C LYS A 272 28.32 13.36 -32.28
N LEU A 273 27.45 13.73 -31.34
CA LEU A 273 26.02 13.44 -31.45
C LEU A 273 25.35 14.40 -32.43
N ASN A 274 24.39 13.89 -33.19
CA ASN A 274 23.54 14.74 -34.01
C ASN A 274 22.59 15.58 -33.13
N PRO A 275 22.05 16.71 -33.64
CA PRO A 275 21.03 17.48 -32.94
C PRO A 275 19.83 16.60 -32.54
N GLY A 276 19.38 16.70 -31.30
CA GLY A 276 18.32 15.83 -30.79
C GLY A 276 18.21 15.76 -29.27
N VAL A 277 17.27 14.95 -28.80
CA VAL A 277 17.03 14.70 -27.37
C VAL A 277 17.68 13.38 -26.98
N TYR A 278 18.42 13.40 -25.88
CA TYR A 278 19.18 12.25 -25.39
C TYR A 278 18.93 12.05 -23.89
N THR A 279 19.14 10.82 -23.44
CA THR A 279 19.15 10.48 -22.02
C THR A 279 20.57 10.06 -21.64
N ILE A 280 21.15 10.68 -20.62
CA ILE A 280 22.42 10.27 -20.03
C ILE A 280 22.15 9.52 -18.74
N ARG A 281 22.90 8.46 -18.51
CA ARG A 281 22.91 7.66 -17.29
C ARG A 281 24.29 7.71 -16.67
N VAL A 282 24.37 7.97 -15.38
CA VAL A 282 25.58 7.78 -14.58
C VAL A 282 25.23 6.85 -13.43
N ASN A 283 25.84 5.67 -13.40
CA ASN A 283 25.44 4.57 -12.49
C ASN A 283 23.93 4.27 -12.63
N ASN A 284 23.14 4.47 -11.56
CA ASN A 284 21.69 4.26 -11.54
C ASN A 284 20.87 5.55 -11.72
N SER A 285 21.53 6.69 -11.97
CA SER A 285 20.89 7.99 -12.11
C SER A 285 20.77 8.41 -13.57
N PHE A 286 19.68 9.07 -13.95
CA PHE A 286 19.39 9.47 -15.32
C PHE A 286 19.13 10.98 -15.42
N SER A 287 19.45 11.57 -16.57
CA SER A 287 19.12 12.96 -16.88
C SER A 287 18.88 13.13 -18.39
N LYS A 288 18.09 14.12 -18.77
CA LYS A 288 17.78 14.41 -20.19
C LYS A 288 18.48 15.68 -20.62
N PHE A 289 19.03 15.69 -21.83
CA PHE A 289 19.57 16.91 -22.44
C PHE A 289 19.22 17.04 -23.91
N VAL A 290 19.28 18.28 -24.40
CA VAL A 290 19.11 18.64 -25.79
C VAL A 290 20.47 18.97 -26.40
N LYS A 291 20.86 18.24 -27.45
CA LYS A 291 22.00 18.56 -28.32
C LYS A 291 21.50 19.47 -29.44
N ARG A 292 22.18 20.60 -29.66
CA ARG A 292 21.92 21.50 -30.79
C ARG A 292 22.56 21.01 -32.08
#